data_AF-A0A6H1ZYW4-F1
#
_entry.id   AF-A0A6H1ZYW4-F1
#
_cell.length_a   1.000
_cell.length_b   1.000
_cell.length_c   1.000
_cell.angle_alpha   90.00
_cell.angle_beta   90.00
_cell.angle_gamma   90.00
#
_symmetry.space_group_name_H-M   'P 1'
#
loop_
_entity.id
_entity.type
_entity.pdbx_description
1 polymer ?
#
loop_
_entity_poly.entity_id
_entity_poly.type
_entity_poly.pdbx_seq_one_letter_code
_entity_poly.pdbx_strand_id
1 'polypeptide(L)'
;MTENAGGILSRGALIALDAYWAIKLFDYVGGVNIIYQGTHYIHKASADDPNWAIWKYTYSGNDITQIEGPLTGSWTNRATLGWL
;
A
#
# COMPACT_ATOMS: atom_id res chain seq x y z
N MET A 1 2.18 -15.60 -36.37
CA MET A 1 3.32 -15.47 -35.44
C MET A 1 2.76 -15.72 -34.06
N THR A 2 3.04 -16.90 -33.52
CA THR A 2 2.53 -17.35 -32.23
C THR A 2 3.26 -16.58 -31.13
N GLU A 3 2.49 -16.03 -30.21
CA GLU A 3 2.93 -15.22 -29.10
C GLU A 3 3.78 -16.07 -28.15
N ASN A 4 5.08 -15.79 -28.07
CA ASN A 4 5.92 -16.33 -27.00
C ASN A 4 5.54 -15.61 -25.71
N ALA A 5 4.61 -16.19 -24.95
CA ALA A 5 4.46 -15.91 -23.53
C ALA A 5 5.72 -16.41 -22.82
N GLY A 6 6.75 -15.56 -22.80
CA GLY A 6 8.02 -15.79 -22.11
C GLY A 6 7.73 -16.06 -20.64
N GLY A 7 7.81 -17.34 -20.26
CA GLY A 7 7.53 -17.83 -18.93
C GLY A 7 8.31 -17.07 -17.86
N ILE A 8 7.72 -16.91 -16.68
CA ILE A 8 8.38 -16.29 -15.53
C ILE A 8 9.53 -17.22 -15.10
N LEU A 9 10.77 -16.81 -15.38
CA LEU A 9 11.96 -17.70 -15.33
C LEU A 9 12.59 -17.88 -13.94
N SER A 10 12.02 -17.38 -12.84
CA SER A 10 12.46 -17.78 -11.48
C SER A 10 11.52 -17.28 -10.37
N ARG A 11 11.61 -17.91 -9.18
CA ARG A 11 10.99 -17.40 -7.93
C ARG A 11 11.48 -15.97 -7.61
N GLY A 12 12.73 -15.64 -7.97
CA GLY A 12 13.28 -14.28 -7.83
C GLY A 12 12.64 -13.27 -8.77
N ALA A 13 12.27 -13.66 -9.98
CA ALA A 13 11.51 -12.82 -10.91
C ALA A 13 10.07 -12.59 -10.45
N LEU A 14 9.43 -13.59 -9.81
CA LEU A 14 8.11 -13.44 -9.20
C LEU A 14 8.14 -12.41 -8.06
N ILE A 15 9.14 -12.47 -7.18
CA ILE A 15 9.34 -11.52 -6.06
C ILE A 15 9.70 -10.11 -6.57
N ALA A 16 10.49 -10.01 -7.64
CA ALA A 16 10.83 -8.73 -8.27
C ALA A 16 9.63 -8.10 -9.01
N LEU A 17 8.75 -8.89 -9.61
CA LEU A 17 7.45 -8.41 -10.11
C LEU A 17 6.56 -7.94 -8.95
N ASP A 18 6.46 -8.73 -7.87
CA ASP A 18 5.57 -8.44 -6.73
C ASP A 18 5.91 -7.11 -6.03
N ALA A 19 7.19 -6.73 -6.01
CA ALA A 19 7.63 -5.42 -5.52
C ALA A 19 7.47 -4.25 -6.53
N TYR A 20 7.35 -4.53 -7.83
CA TYR A 20 7.30 -3.50 -8.89
C TYR A 20 5.88 -3.04 -9.24
N TRP A 21 4.85 -3.86 -9.00
CA TRP A 21 3.46 -3.53 -9.36
C TRP A 21 2.61 -2.96 -8.22
N ALA A 22 3.17 -2.91 -7.02
CA ALA A 22 2.46 -2.39 -5.86
C ALA A 22 2.36 -0.85 -5.92
N ILE A 23 1.16 -0.33 -6.12
CA ILE A 23 0.92 1.11 -6.00
C ILE A 23 0.91 1.51 -4.53
N LYS A 24 1.45 2.70 -4.24
CA LYS A 24 1.44 3.27 -2.91
C LYS A 24 0.73 4.61 -2.91
N LEU A 25 -0.09 4.83 -1.89
CA LEU A 25 -0.72 6.12 -1.60
C LEU A 25 -0.33 6.56 -0.20
N PHE A 26 -0.22 7.87 -0.01
CA PHE A 26 0.23 8.47 1.23
C PHE A 26 -0.62 9.68 1.56
N ASP A 27 -0.98 9.81 2.83
CA ASP A 27 -1.52 11.04 3.41
C ASP A 27 -0.53 11.62 4.39
N TYR A 28 -0.46 12.94 4.47
CA TYR A 28 0.49 13.66 5.32
C TYR A 28 -0.21 14.65 6.24
N VAL A 29 0.30 14.83 7.47
CA VAL A 29 -0.02 15.98 8.34
C VAL A 29 1.04 17.05 8.18
N GLY A 30 0.60 18.29 8.00
CA GLY A 30 1.50 19.44 7.83
C GLY A 30 2.41 19.35 6.60
N GLY A 31 2.14 18.43 5.66
CA GLY A 31 2.96 18.17 4.49
C GLY A 31 4.30 17.46 4.78
N VAL A 32 4.53 16.99 6.00
CA VAL A 32 5.83 16.41 6.41
C VAL A 32 5.68 14.98 6.91
N ASN A 33 4.80 14.74 7.88
CA ASN A 33 4.69 13.43 8.53
C ASN A 33 3.59 12.59 7.87
N ILE A 34 3.89 11.34 7.50
CA ILE A 34 2.91 10.43 6.89
C ILE A 34 1.93 9.97 7.96
N ILE A 35 0.63 10.24 7.80
CA ILE A 35 -0.40 9.71 8.72
C ILE A 35 -0.90 8.35 8.25
N TYR A 36 -1.06 8.17 6.94
CA TYR A 36 -1.50 6.91 6.36
C TYR A 36 -0.61 6.51 5.20
N GLN A 37 -0.34 5.20 5.12
CA GLN A 37 0.27 4.58 3.95
C GLN A 37 -0.66 3.48 3.45
N GLY A 38 -1.02 3.51 2.18
CA GLY A 38 -1.76 2.45 1.50
C GLY A 38 -0.85 1.73 0.51
N THR A 39 -0.96 0.42 0.41
CA THR A 39 -0.33 -0.38 -0.65
C THR A 39 -1.35 -1.32 -1.28
N HIS A 40 -1.31 -1.43 -2.60
CA HIS A 40 -2.19 -2.33 -3.35
C HIS A 40 -1.42 -3.08 -4.43
N TYR A 41 -1.61 -4.39 -4.53
CA TYR A 41 -0.85 -5.28 -5.43
C TYR A 41 -1.24 -5.13 -6.91
N ILE A 42 -2.47 -4.71 -7.20
CA ILE A 42 -2.91 -4.40 -8.56
C ILE A 42 -2.46 -2.99 -8.93
N HIS A 43 -1.67 -2.90 -10.00
CA HIS A 43 -1.27 -1.64 -10.59
C HIS A 43 -2.50 -0.85 -11.07
N LYS A 44 -2.53 0.45 -10.75
CA LYS A 44 -3.68 1.35 -11.00
C LYS A 44 -5.00 0.89 -10.36
N ALA A 45 -4.95 0.13 -9.27
CA ALA A 45 -6.15 -0.12 -8.48
C ALA A 45 -6.82 1.20 -8.06
N SER A 46 -8.15 1.16 -8.05
CA SER A 46 -8.95 2.28 -7.56
C SER A 46 -8.66 2.52 -6.09
N ALA A 47 -8.67 3.78 -5.67
CA ALA A 47 -8.66 4.12 -4.24
C ALA A 47 -9.87 3.52 -3.48
N ASP A 48 -10.95 3.20 -4.19
CA ASP A 48 -12.14 2.56 -3.62
C ASP A 48 -12.07 1.02 -3.59
N ASP A 49 -11.06 0.39 -4.18
CA ASP A 49 -10.87 -1.07 -4.09
C ASP A 49 -10.79 -1.46 -2.61
N PRO A 50 -11.47 -2.52 -2.12
CA PRO A 50 -11.44 -2.88 -0.71
C PRO A 50 -10.15 -3.61 -0.27
N ASN A 51 -9.22 -3.93 -1.17
CA ASN A 51 -8.06 -4.78 -0.88
C ASN A 51 -6.75 -4.00 -0.63
N TRP A 52 -6.81 -2.72 -0.27
CA TRP A 52 -5.60 -2.01 0.15
C TRP A 52 -5.14 -2.51 1.50
N ALA A 53 -3.85 -2.78 1.62
CA ALA A 53 -3.18 -2.88 2.91
C ALA A 53 -2.84 -1.46 3.38
N ILE A 54 -3.41 -1.04 4.50
CA ILE A 54 -3.31 0.33 4.99
C ILE A 54 -2.69 0.34 6.38
N TRP A 55 -1.71 1.21 6.57
CA TRP A 55 -1.09 1.51 7.86
C TRP A 55 -1.43 2.93 8.27
N LYS A 56 -1.49 3.16 9.57
CA LYS A 56 -1.64 4.46 10.21
C LYS A 56 -0.47 4.72 11.14
N TYR A 57 -0.01 5.96 11.18
CA TYR A 57 1.10 6.40 12.02
C TYR A 57 0.64 7.55 12.92
N THR A 58 0.99 7.46 14.19
CA THR A 58 0.76 8.52 15.19
C THR A 58 2.10 9.07 15.62
N TYR A 59 2.14 10.38 15.89
CA TYR A 59 3.37 11.10 16.22
C TYR A 59 3.23 11.87 17.53
N SER A 60 4.37 12.08 18.19
CA SER A 60 4.57 13.13 19.19
C SER A 60 5.71 14.02 18.71
N GLY A 61 5.36 15.20 18.18
CA GLY A 61 6.32 16.02 17.43
C GLY A 61 6.69 15.36 16.10
N ASN A 62 7.98 15.08 15.90
CA ASN A 62 8.49 14.43 14.68
C ASN A 62 8.73 12.93 14.85
N ASP A 63 8.58 12.40 16.07
CA ASP A 63 8.81 10.99 16.34
C ASP A 63 7.51 10.20 16.24
N ILE A 64 7.58 9.05 15.55
CA ILE A 64 6.46 8.11 15.49
C ILE A 64 6.32 7.46 16.87
N THR A 65 5.14 7.59 17.46
CA THR A 65 4.79 6.99 18.76
C THR A 65 3.95 5.72 18.62
N GLN A 66 3.26 5.55 17.50
CA GLN A 66 2.44 4.37 17.24
C GLN A 66 2.39 4.07 15.73
N ILE A 67 2.39 2.78 15.40
CA ILE A 67 2.15 2.26 14.06
C ILE A 67 1.03 1.24 14.19
N GLU A 68 -0.04 1.45 13.43
CA GLU A 68 -1.19 0.56 13.39
C GLU A 68 -1.34 -0.04 11.98
N GLY A 69 -1.61 -1.35 11.89
CA GLY A 69 -1.87 -2.04 10.62
C GLY A 69 -0.93 -3.22 10.28
N PRO A 70 -1.06 -3.81 9.07
CA PRO A 70 -1.99 -3.39 8.04
C PRO A 70 -3.43 -3.78 8.39
N LEU A 71 -4.36 -2.85 8.18
CA LEU A 71 -5.77 -3.17 8.01
C LEU A 71 -6.09 -3.26 6.53
N THR A 72 -7.02 -4.14 6.16
CA THR A 72 -7.50 -4.27 4.78
C THR A 72 -8.76 -3.44 4.59
N GLY A 73 -8.79 -2.60 3.57
CA GLY A 73 -9.95 -1.77 3.24
C GLY A 73 -9.73 -0.92 2.01
N SER A 74 -10.62 0.05 1.77
CA SER A 74 -10.41 1.04 0.72
C SER A 74 -9.54 2.19 1.18
N TRP A 75 -8.69 2.70 0.28
CA TRP A 75 -7.92 3.91 0.55
C TRP A 75 -8.84 5.09 0.84
N THR A 76 -9.92 5.26 0.08
CA THR A 76 -10.88 6.35 0.27
C THR A 76 -11.44 6.41 1.70
N ASN A 77 -11.66 5.26 2.34
CA ASN A 77 -12.21 5.15 3.70
C ASN A 77 -11.17 4.84 4.78
N ARG A 78 -9.87 5.03 4.50
CA ARG A 78 -8.76 4.72 5.44
C ARG A 78 -8.94 5.29 6.85
N ALA A 79 -9.51 6.49 6.98
CA ALA A 79 -9.69 7.15 8.27
C ALA A 79 -10.77 6.51 9.16
N THR A 80 -11.68 5.73 8.57
CA THR A 80 -12.81 5.08 9.28
C THR A 80 -12.55 3.60 9.57
N LEU A 81 -11.35 3.09 9.25
CA LEU A 81 -10.98 1.72 9.60
C LEU A 81 -10.89 1.59 11.13
N GLY A 82 -11.07 0.36 11.63
CA GLY A 82 -11.11 0.05 13.06
C GLY A 82 -9.73 0.08 13.73
N TRP A 83 -9.06 1.22 13.67
CA TRP A 83 -7.80 1.55 14.35
C TRP A 83 -7.94 1.37 15.89
N LEU A 84 -6.88 0.91 16.55
CA LEU A 84 -6.84 0.57 17.99
C LEU A 84 -5.78 1.37 18.76
#